data_AF-A0A315XXM6-F1
#
_entry.id   AF-A0A315XXM6-F1
#
_cell.length_a   1.000
_cell.length_b   1.000
_cell.length_c   1.000
_cell.angle_alpha   90.00
_cell.angle_beta   90.00
_cell.angle_gamma   90.00
#
_symmetry.space_group_name_H-M   'P 1'
#
loop_
_entity.id
_entity.type
_entity.pdbx_description
1 polymer ?
#
loop_
_entity_poly.entity_id
_entity_poly.type
_entity_poly.pdbx_seq_one_letter_code
_entity_poly.pdbx_strand_id
1 'polypeptide(L)'
;MPRKGENIYKRRDGRWEGRYIIGYSESGKAKYRSVYGHNYTEVKEKLLPMKISSASSIVPCHVTVAELFGEWLSVVKLRVKPSTYANYTMKVEKHIIPAFGGLRYDMLTVQMMNNFIQEKQDLGLSAKYVSDIVIVFKSMAKYTAKIHGFRNILADVELPKMHRSEAVLLTRNQQLHLWRYLQRNPCTTSLCVLLSLYTGLRVGEVCGLMWRDIDFEKSALTVRCTVQRIRNGNHRTIIIADSPKGRTSKRTIPIPKFLIKLLR
;
A
#
# COMPACT_ATOMS: atom_id res chain seq x y z
N MET A 1 -2.62 -15.94 32.87
CA MET A 1 -3.58 -16.92 32.30
C MET A 1 -3.74 -16.63 30.81
N PRO A 2 -3.72 -17.64 29.95
CA PRO A 2 -3.69 -17.44 28.50
C PRO A 2 -5.00 -16.85 28.00
N ARG A 3 -4.92 -15.78 27.23
CA ARG A 3 -6.07 -15.20 26.51
C ARG A 3 -6.44 -16.18 25.41
N LYS A 4 -7.64 -16.76 25.44
CA LYS A 4 -8.22 -17.34 24.22
C LYS A 4 -8.57 -16.15 23.30
N GLY A 5 -8.26 -16.22 22.01
CA GLY A 5 -8.20 -15.10 21.06
C GLY A 5 -9.47 -14.24 20.86
N GLU A 6 -10.51 -14.42 21.67
CA GLU A 6 -11.82 -13.76 21.57
C GLU A 6 -12.06 -12.68 22.65
N ASN A 7 -11.01 -12.11 23.27
CA ASN A 7 -11.13 -11.12 24.38
C ASN A 7 -11.95 -11.63 25.59
N ILE A 8 -11.91 -12.94 25.85
CA ILE A 8 -12.54 -13.62 26.98
C ILE A 8 -11.45 -14.21 27.88
N TYR A 9 -11.55 -14.01 29.20
CA TYR A 9 -10.64 -14.61 30.16
C TYR A 9 -11.33 -14.94 31.49
N LYS A 10 -10.73 -15.88 32.24
CA LYS A 10 -11.20 -16.28 33.58
C LYS A 10 -10.57 -15.36 34.63
N ARG A 11 -11.38 -14.79 35.52
CA ARG A 11 -10.96 -13.91 36.61
C ARG A 11 -10.51 -14.71 37.85
N ARG A 12 -9.88 -14.03 38.79
CA ARG A 12 -9.42 -14.61 40.07
C ARG A 12 -10.57 -15.07 40.98
N ASP A 13 -11.75 -14.47 40.84
CA ASP A 13 -12.98 -14.81 41.56
C ASP A 13 -13.78 -15.96 40.91
N GLY A 14 -13.19 -16.67 39.94
CA GLY A 14 -13.79 -17.85 39.30
C GLY A 14 -14.76 -17.54 38.14
N ARG A 15 -15.24 -16.31 38.00
CA ARG A 15 -16.14 -15.87 36.91
C ARG A 15 -15.38 -15.65 35.59
N TRP A 16 -16.09 -15.77 34.47
CA TRP A 16 -15.58 -15.43 33.14
C TRP A 16 -15.96 -13.98 32.79
N GLU A 17 -15.01 -13.25 32.20
CA GLU A 17 -15.20 -11.88 31.71
C GLU A 17 -14.91 -11.82 30.21
N GLY A 18 -15.85 -11.27 29.45
CA GLY A 18 -15.70 -10.97 28.03
C GLY A 18 -15.75 -9.46 27.80
N ARG A 19 -14.78 -8.91 27.06
CA ARG A 19 -14.72 -7.47 26.77
C ARG A 19 -15.09 -7.15 25.32
N TYR A 20 -15.94 -6.15 25.12
CA TYR A 20 -16.28 -5.61 23.80
C TYR A 20 -16.07 -4.10 23.74
N ILE A 21 -15.79 -3.59 22.54
CA ILE A 21 -15.54 -2.17 22.30
C ILE A 21 -16.87 -1.45 22.21
N ILE A 22 -17.03 -0.38 22.99
CA ILE A 22 -18.22 0.49 22.97
C ILE A 22 -17.96 1.85 22.28
N GLY A 23 -16.73 2.12 21.87
CA GLY A 23 -16.32 3.34 21.20
C GLY A 23 -14.84 3.63 21.37
N TYR A 24 -14.41 4.80 20.91
CA TYR A 24 -13.04 5.29 21.03
C TYR A 24 -13.04 6.65 21.74
N SER A 25 -12.01 6.95 22.55
CA SER A 25 -11.79 8.31 23.07
C SER A 25 -11.37 9.27 21.96
N GLU A 26 -11.42 10.57 22.21
CA GLU A 26 -10.89 11.61 21.30
C GLU A 26 -9.41 11.38 20.93
N SER A 27 -8.65 10.74 21.82
CA SER A 27 -7.26 10.32 21.60
C SER A 27 -7.09 8.99 20.84
N GLY A 28 -8.19 8.36 20.39
CA GLY A 28 -8.18 7.11 19.63
C GLY A 28 -7.98 5.83 20.46
N LYS A 29 -8.04 5.89 21.80
CA LYS A 29 -7.97 4.70 22.66
C LYS A 29 -9.34 4.03 22.73
N ALA A 30 -9.39 2.71 22.53
CA ALA A 30 -10.63 1.93 22.60
C ALA A 30 -11.19 1.92 24.04
N LYS A 31 -12.48 2.26 24.19
CA LYS A 31 -13.26 2.12 25.43
C LYS A 31 -13.95 0.77 25.42
N TYR A 32 -13.81 0.03 26.51
CA TYR A 32 -14.34 -1.33 26.64
C TYR A 32 -15.47 -1.39 27.67
N ARG A 33 -16.45 -2.27 27.43
CA ARG A 33 -17.42 -2.72 28.42
C ARG A 33 -17.30 -4.23 28.56
N SER A 34 -17.61 -4.74 29.74
CA SER A 34 -17.47 -6.15 30.09
C SER A 34 -18.83 -6.82 30.27
N VAL A 35 -18.93 -8.06 29.82
CA VAL A 35 -20.01 -8.99 30.16
C VAL A 35 -19.45 -10.14 31.00
N TYR A 36 -20.28 -10.71 31.87
CA TYR A 36 -19.89 -11.74 32.83
C TYR A 36 -20.75 -12.99 32.73
N GLY A 37 -20.16 -14.13 33.07
CA GLY A 37 -20.82 -15.44 33.09
C GLY A 37 -20.04 -16.47 33.91
N HIS A 38 -20.67 -17.62 34.14
CA HIS A 38 -20.13 -18.73 34.93
C HIS A 38 -19.22 -19.65 34.11
N ASN A 39 -19.40 -19.69 32.78
CA ASN A 39 -18.56 -20.47 31.87
C ASN A 39 -18.21 -19.68 30.59
N TYR A 40 -17.28 -20.22 29.79
CA TYR A 40 -16.80 -19.59 28.56
C TYR A 40 -17.91 -19.39 27.52
N THR A 41 -18.75 -20.42 27.33
CA THR A 41 -19.80 -20.46 26.31
C THR A 41 -20.85 -19.38 26.56
N GLU A 42 -21.30 -19.25 27.81
CA GLU A 42 -22.26 -18.22 28.23
C GLU A 42 -21.74 -16.80 27.97
N VAL A 43 -20.47 -16.53 28.27
CA VAL A 43 -19.85 -15.23 28.00
C VAL A 43 -19.71 -14.98 26.50
N LYS A 44 -19.40 -16.01 25.72
CA LYS A 44 -19.32 -15.93 24.26
C LYS A 44 -20.68 -15.61 23.63
N GLU A 45 -21.75 -16.26 24.10
CA GLU A 45 -23.12 -16.00 23.65
C GLU A 45 -23.59 -14.59 24.02
N LYS A 46 -23.31 -14.12 25.25
CA LYS A 46 -23.60 -12.74 25.68
C LYS A 46 -22.79 -11.69 24.90
N LEU A 47 -21.59 -12.03 24.41
CA LEU A 47 -20.75 -11.12 23.63
C LEU A 47 -21.23 -10.92 22.18
N LEU A 48 -21.82 -11.93 21.56
CA LEU A 48 -22.28 -11.88 20.16
C LEU A 48 -23.23 -10.71 19.88
N PRO A 49 -24.36 -10.52 20.60
CA PRO A 49 -25.27 -9.41 20.35
C PRO A 49 -24.68 -8.06 20.74
N MET A 50 -23.78 -8.02 21.73
CA MET A 50 -23.17 -6.76 22.20
C MET A 50 -22.15 -6.20 21.21
N LYS A 51 -21.42 -7.07 20.49
CA LYS A 51 -20.56 -6.66 19.36
C LYS A 51 -21.37 -6.10 18.18
N ILE A 52 -22.59 -6.59 18.00
CA ILE A 52 -23.52 -6.12 16.95
C ILE A 52 -24.14 -4.79 17.38
N SER A 53 -24.56 -4.67 18.65
CA SER A 53 -25.27 -3.50 19.18
C SER A 53 -24.36 -2.29 19.48
N SER A 54 -23.07 -2.49 19.79
CA SER A 54 -22.12 -1.37 19.94
C SER A 54 -21.62 -0.78 18.60
N ALA A 55 -22.02 -1.37 17.48
CA ALA A 55 -21.78 -0.86 16.13
C ALA A 55 -22.89 0.08 15.63
N SER A 56 -23.90 0.39 16.45
CA SER A 56 -25.11 1.08 15.99
C SER A 56 -25.45 2.31 16.83
N SER A 57 -24.61 3.34 16.70
CA SER A 57 -25.15 4.66 16.38
C SER A 57 -24.87 4.87 14.89
N ILE A 58 -25.79 4.44 14.04
CA ILE A 58 -25.69 4.68 12.59
C ILE A 58 -25.93 6.17 12.41
N VAL A 59 -24.87 6.98 12.47
CA VAL A 59 -24.94 8.35 12.00
C VAL A 59 -25.22 8.25 10.50
N PRO A 60 -26.37 8.74 10.00
CA PRO A 60 -26.66 8.73 8.58
C PRO A 60 -25.57 9.48 7.83
N CYS A 61 -25.05 8.89 6.75
CA CYS A 61 -24.00 9.51 5.96
C CYS A 61 -24.60 10.07 4.68
N HIS A 62 -24.83 11.38 4.65
CA HIS A 62 -25.33 12.06 3.46
C HIS A 62 -24.21 12.41 2.45
N VAL A 63 -22.97 12.05 2.76
CA VAL A 63 -21.79 12.38 1.96
C VAL A 63 -21.54 11.29 0.92
N THR A 64 -21.19 11.71 -0.29
CA THR A 64 -20.84 10.82 -1.40
C THR A 64 -19.44 10.24 -1.26
N VAL A 65 -19.19 9.13 -1.96
CA VAL A 65 -17.86 8.53 -2.03
C VAL A 65 -16.84 9.49 -2.65
N ALA A 66 -17.22 10.26 -3.68
CA ALA A 66 -16.34 11.24 -4.30
C ALA A 66 -15.88 12.32 -3.32
N GLU A 67 -16.80 12.89 -2.54
CA GLU A 67 -16.49 13.90 -1.53
C GLU A 67 -15.55 13.36 -0.44
N LEU A 68 -15.82 12.16 0.07
CA LEU A 68 -14.96 11.52 1.07
C LEU A 68 -13.56 11.20 0.53
N PHE A 69 -13.43 10.83 -0.74
CA PHE A 69 -12.12 10.67 -1.37
C PHE A 69 -11.41 12.00 -1.57
N GLY A 70 -12.12 13.08 -1.90
CA GLY A 70 -11.56 14.43 -1.96
C GLY A 70 -10.94 14.85 -0.63
N GLU A 71 -11.70 14.70 0.45
CA GLU A 71 -11.24 14.95 1.81
C GLU A 71 -10.03 14.05 2.16
N TRP A 72 -10.16 12.74 1.96
CA TRP A 72 -9.09 11.78 2.29
C TRP A 72 -7.80 12.05 1.51
N LEU A 73 -7.89 12.37 0.21
CA LEU A 73 -6.74 12.70 -0.62
C LEU A 73 -6.03 13.95 -0.10
N SER A 74 -6.76 14.98 0.33
CA SER A 74 -6.18 16.22 0.88
C SER A 74 -5.30 15.93 2.10
N VAL A 75 -5.74 15.03 3.00
CA VAL A 75 -5.01 14.63 4.20
C VAL A 75 -3.84 13.71 3.85
N VAL A 76 -4.05 12.76 2.93
CA VAL A 76 -3.02 11.82 2.51
C VAL A 76 -1.84 12.51 1.84
N LYS A 77 -2.10 13.56 1.06
CA LYS A 77 -1.07 14.35 0.39
C LYS A 77 0.00 14.88 1.35
N LEU A 78 -0.37 15.19 2.59
CA LEU A 78 0.54 15.73 3.61
C LEU A 78 1.49 14.69 4.20
N ARG A 79 1.16 13.39 4.10
CA ARG A 79 1.86 12.30 4.80
C ARG A 79 2.58 11.32 3.88
N VAL A 80 2.31 11.33 2.58
CA VAL A 80 2.92 10.39 1.62
C VAL A 80 3.79 11.10 0.59
N LYS A 81 4.78 10.36 0.04
CA LYS A 81 5.61 10.85 -1.07
C LYS A 81 4.75 11.20 -2.29
N PRO A 82 5.17 12.17 -3.14
CA PRO A 82 4.42 12.56 -4.33
C PRO A 82 4.07 11.40 -5.27
N SER A 83 4.95 10.40 -5.42
CA SER A 83 4.67 9.22 -6.25
C SER A 83 3.58 8.31 -5.69
N THR A 84 3.51 8.16 -4.36
CA THR A 84 2.42 7.43 -3.70
C THR A 84 1.10 8.18 -3.87
N TYR A 85 1.11 9.50 -3.69
CA TYR A 85 -0.07 10.34 -3.88
C TYR A 85 -0.61 10.22 -5.32
N ALA A 86 0.26 10.42 -6.32
CA ALA A 86 -0.12 10.29 -7.72
C ALA A 86 -0.69 8.90 -8.06
N ASN A 87 -0.15 7.84 -7.47
CA ASN A 87 -0.66 6.47 -7.65
C ASN A 87 -2.06 6.30 -7.03
N TYR A 88 -2.29 6.84 -5.83
CA TYR A 88 -3.61 6.80 -5.19
C TYR A 88 -4.64 7.59 -6.00
N THR A 89 -4.33 8.84 -6.34
CA THR A 89 -5.18 9.70 -7.16
C THR A 89 -5.54 9.02 -8.48
N MET A 90 -4.57 8.43 -9.18
CA MET A 90 -4.83 7.69 -10.42
C MET A 90 -5.83 6.55 -10.21
N LYS A 91 -5.67 5.73 -9.16
CA LYS A 91 -6.61 4.64 -8.88
C LYS A 91 -8.01 5.15 -8.55
N VAL A 92 -8.10 6.22 -7.78
CA VAL A 92 -9.36 6.86 -7.40
C VAL A 92 -10.07 7.40 -8.64
N GLU A 93 -9.42 8.24 -9.44
CA GLU A 93 -9.99 8.88 -10.63
C GLU A 93 -10.32 7.88 -11.74
N LYS A 94 -9.44 6.90 -11.99
CA LYS A 94 -9.59 5.97 -13.12
C LYS A 94 -10.58 4.84 -12.84
N HIS A 95 -10.69 4.41 -11.58
CA HIS A 95 -11.41 3.17 -11.26
C HIS A 95 -12.52 3.36 -10.24
N ILE A 96 -12.30 4.13 -9.17
CA ILE A 96 -13.25 4.18 -8.04
C ILE A 96 -14.35 5.23 -8.29
N ILE A 97 -13.98 6.46 -8.62
CA ILE A 97 -14.94 7.54 -8.88
C ILE A 97 -15.92 7.19 -10.02
N PRO A 98 -15.48 6.61 -11.16
CA PRO A 98 -16.42 6.24 -12.23
C PRO A 98 -17.48 5.21 -11.81
N ALA A 99 -17.16 4.34 -10.84
CA ALA A 99 -18.08 3.29 -10.38
C ALA A 99 -18.94 3.73 -9.17
N PHE A 100 -18.35 4.50 -8.24
CA PHE A 100 -18.95 4.76 -6.93
C PHE A 100 -19.08 6.23 -6.59
N GLY A 101 -18.52 7.15 -7.37
CA GLY A 101 -18.32 8.55 -6.99
C GLY A 101 -19.62 9.26 -6.57
N GLY A 102 -20.70 9.08 -7.34
CA GLY A 102 -22.01 9.67 -7.05
C GLY A 102 -22.84 8.91 -6.00
N LEU A 103 -22.38 7.75 -5.53
CA LEU A 103 -23.08 6.97 -4.52
C LEU A 103 -22.83 7.58 -3.13
N ARG A 104 -23.88 7.63 -2.31
CA ARG A 104 -23.74 7.92 -0.88
C ARG A 104 -22.95 6.82 -0.19
N TYR A 105 -22.08 7.19 0.74
CA TYR A 105 -21.21 6.22 1.40
C TYR A 105 -22.00 5.19 2.22
N ASP A 106 -23.10 5.57 2.87
CA ASP A 106 -23.96 4.65 3.62
C ASP A 106 -24.74 3.64 2.75
N MET A 107 -24.85 3.88 1.45
CA MET A 107 -25.47 2.98 0.47
C MET A 107 -24.49 1.98 -0.13
N LEU A 108 -23.19 2.06 0.20
CA LEU A 108 -22.23 1.04 -0.21
C LEU A 108 -22.57 -0.30 0.42
N THR A 109 -22.33 -1.37 -0.34
CA THR A 109 -22.47 -2.74 0.16
C THR A 109 -21.24 -3.57 -0.19
N VAL A 110 -21.02 -4.64 0.57
CA VAL A 110 -19.97 -5.62 0.28
C VAL A 110 -20.20 -6.26 -1.09
N GLN A 111 -21.46 -6.51 -1.47
CA GLN A 111 -21.78 -7.11 -2.77
C GLN A 111 -21.39 -6.20 -3.94
N MET A 112 -21.64 -4.89 -3.83
CA MET A 112 -21.21 -3.94 -4.87
C MET A 112 -19.69 -3.95 -5.07
N MET A 113 -18.93 -4.12 -3.99
CA MET A 113 -17.48 -4.24 -4.07
C MET A 113 -17.03 -5.55 -4.69
N ASN A 114 -17.69 -6.67 -4.37
CA ASN A 114 -17.39 -7.96 -4.98
C ASN A 114 -17.67 -7.94 -6.49
N ASN A 115 -18.79 -7.36 -6.91
CA ASN A 115 -19.13 -7.17 -8.32
C ASN A 115 -18.07 -6.29 -9.03
N PHE A 116 -17.65 -5.19 -8.40
CA PHE A 116 -16.60 -4.33 -8.95
C PHE A 116 -15.26 -5.06 -9.08
N ILE A 117 -14.88 -5.86 -8.08
CA ILE A 117 -13.66 -6.66 -8.13
C ILE A 117 -13.70 -7.63 -9.32
N GLN A 118 -14.82 -8.34 -9.49
CA GLN A 118 -15.02 -9.27 -10.59
C GLN A 118 -14.96 -8.56 -11.94
N GLU A 119 -15.69 -7.47 -12.11
CA GLU A 119 -15.68 -6.66 -13.33
C GLU A 119 -14.25 -6.22 -13.72
N LYS A 120 -13.42 -5.79 -12.75
CA LYS A 120 -12.03 -5.43 -13.05
C LYS A 120 -11.17 -6.63 -13.45
N GLN A 121 -11.44 -7.81 -12.91
CA GLN A 121 -10.73 -9.03 -13.34
C GLN A 121 -11.17 -9.46 -14.74
N ASP A 122 -12.45 -9.36 -15.06
CA ASP A 122 -13.01 -9.69 -16.38
C ASP A 122 -12.47 -8.74 -17.47
N LEU A 123 -12.17 -7.49 -17.11
CA LEU A 123 -11.44 -6.53 -17.95
C LEU A 123 -9.93 -6.82 -18.08
N GLY A 124 -9.44 -7.93 -17.53
CA GLY A 124 -8.06 -8.39 -17.65
C GLY A 124 -7.06 -7.74 -16.69
N LEU A 125 -7.52 -7.00 -15.67
CA LEU A 125 -6.61 -6.45 -14.68
C LEU A 125 -6.09 -7.54 -13.73
N SER A 126 -4.80 -7.50 -13.41
CA SER A 126 -4.20 -8.49 -12.51
C SER A 126 -4.79 -8.41 -11.10
N ALA A 127 -4.94 -9.56 -10.44
CA ALA A 127 -5.45 -9.65 -9.07
C ALA A 127 -4.70 -8.73 -8.10
N LYS A 128 -3.38 -8.57 -8.28
CA LYS A 128 -2.55 -7.65 -7.50
C LYS A 128 -2.97 -6.18 -7.68
N TYR A 129 -3.20 -5.77 -8.92
CA TYR A 129 -3.58 -4.40 -9.22
C TYR A 129 -5.01 -4.09 -8.74
N VAL A 130 -5.95 -5.03 -8.93
CA VAL A 130 -7.30 -4.92 -8.36
C VAL A 130 -7.24 -4.83 -6.84
N SER A 131 -6.42 -5.66 -6.18
CA SER A 131 -6.20 -5.57 -4.73
C SER A 131 -5.68 -4.20 -4.30
N ASP A 132 -4.75 -3.59 -5.05
CA ASP A 132 -4.25 -2.26 -4.75
C ASP A 132 -5.34 -1.18 -4.86
N ILE A 133 -6.28 -1.30 -5.80
CA ILE A 133 -7.45 -0.40 -5.90
C ILE A 133 -8.32 -0.54 -4.65
N VAL A 134 -8.67 -1.77 -4.28
CA VAL A 134 -9.51 -2.04 -3.11
C VAL A 134 -8.83 -1.58 -1.81
N ILE A 135 -7.51 -1.74 -1.68
CA ILE A 135 -6.75 -1.28 -0.51
C ILE A 135 -6.83 0.26 -0.37
N VAL A 136 -6.75 1.01 -1.47
CA VAL A 136 -6.94 2.47 -1.44
C VAL A 136 -8.34 2.81 -0.94
N PHE A 137 -9.37 2.12 -1.42
CA PHE A 137 -10.75 2.33 -0.97
C PHE A 137 -10.95 1.99 0.51
N LYS A 138 -10.46 0.83 0.95
CA LYS A 138 -10.43 0.45 2.37
C LYS A 138 -9.69 1.47 3.23
N SER A 139 -8.62 2.09 2.72
CA SER A 139 -7.91 3.13 3.46
C SER A 139 -8.72 4.42 3.62
N MET A 140 -9.56 4.79 2.64
CA MET A 140 -10.51 5.90 2.77
C MET A 140 -11.60 5.53 3.78
N ALA A 141 -12.24 4.36 3.65
CA ALA A 141 -13.29 3.92 4.58
C ALA A 141 -12.81 3.85 6.05
N LYS A 142 -11.56 3.41 6.27
CA LYS A 142 -10.94 3.44 7.61
C LYS A 142 -10.73 4.86 8.14
N TYR A 143 -10.35 5.80 7.28
CA TYR A 143 -10.22 7.21 7.63
C TYR A 143 -11.59 7.80 7.99
N THR A 144 -12.59 7.58 7.14
CA THR A 144 -13.96 8.04 7.32
C THR A 144 -14.55 7.55 8.64
N ALA A 145 -14.37 6.26 8.96
CA ALA A 145 -14.82 5.71 10.23
C ALA A 145 -14.13 6.34 11.45
N LYS A 146 -12.86 6.75 11.30
CA LYS A 146 -12.10 7.39 12.38
C LYS A 146 -12.50 8.85 12.59
N ILE A 147 -12.67 9.61 11.51
CA ILE A 147 -12.89 11.07 11.57
C ILE A 147 -14.36 11.42 11.75
N HIS A 148 -15.24 10.73 11.02
CA HIS A 148 -16.67 11.02 11.00
C HIS A 148 -17.50 10.07 11.88
N GLY A 149 -16.89 9.00 12.39
CA GLY A 149 -17.59 7.98 13.19
C GLY A 149 -18.52 7.07 12.38
N PHE A 150 -18.50 7.15 11.04
CA PHE A 150 -19.33 6.29 10.19
C PHE A 150 -18.89 4.82 10.25
N ARG A 151 -19.80 3.91 9.93
CA ARG A 151 -19.47 2.48 9.82
C ARG A 151 -18.41 2.27 8.73
N ASN A 152 -17.41 1.44 9.01
CA ASN A 152 -16.50 0.95 7.98
C ASN A 152 -17.14 -0.21 7.20
N ILE A 153 -17.91 0.14 6.17
CA ILE A 153 -18.65 -0.83 5.35
C ILE A 153 -17.70 -1.79 4.61
N LEU A 154 -16.48 -1.32 4.33
CA LEU A 154 -15.49 -2.07 3.58
C LEU A 154 -14.63 -2.99 4.44
N ALA A 155 -14.83 -3.06 5.76
CA ALA A 155 -13.97 -3.84 6.65
C ALA A 155 -13.86 -5.31 6.19
N ASP A 156 -15.00 -5.91 5.86
CA ASP A 156 -15.16 -7.33 5.57
C ASP A 156 -15.03 -7.69 4.09
N VAL A 157 -14.70 -6.73 3.22
CA VAL A 157 -14.48 -7.00 1.79
C VAL A 157 -13.22 -7.85 1.61
N GLU A 158 -13.35 -9.03 1.03
CA GLU A 158 -12.20 -9.90 0.74
C GLU A 158 -11.42 -9.40 -0.47
N LEU A 159 -10.10 -9.63 -0.47
CA LEU A 159 -9.24 -9.27 -1.60
C LEU A 159 -9.11 -10.46 -2.56
N PRO A 160 -8.95 -10.21 -3.88
CA PRO A 160 -8.63 -11.25 -4.84
C PRO A 160 -7.46 -12.12 -4.40
N LYS A 161 -7.57 -13.44 -4.63
CA LYS A 161 -6.44 -14.36 -4.43
C LYS A 161 -5.32 -13.98 -5.38
N MET A 162 -4.14 -13.75 -4.83
CA MET A 162 -2.94 -13.42 -5.59
C MET A 162 -2.08 -14.67 -5.78
N HIS A 163 -1.80 -15.03 -7.03
CA HIS A 163 -0.72 -15.96 -7.34
C HIS A 163 0.57 -15.17 -7.51
N ARG A 164 1.60 -15.51 -6.73
CA ARG A 164 2.94 -14.98 -6.94
C ARG A 164 3.56 -15.75 -8.09
N SER A 165 3.80 -15.08 -9.21
CA SER A 165 4.72 -15.59 -10.22
C SER A 165 6.15 -15.41 -9.73
N GLU A 166 6.98 -16.45 -9.87
CA GLU A 166 8.41 -16.30 -9.64
C GLU A 166 9.01 -15.34 -10.66
N ALA A 167 9.96 -14.52 -10.22
CA ALA A 167 10.68 -13.64 -11.12
C ALA A 167 11.61 -14.49 -12.00
N VAL A 168 11.42 -14.43 -13.32
CA VAL A 168 12.33 -15.08 -14.26
C VAL A 168 13.67 -14.34 -14.22
N LEU A 169 14.71 -15.02 -13.75
CA LEU A 169 16.07 -14.48 -13.68
C LEU A 169 16.84 -14.84 -14.94
N LEU A 170 17.73 -13.94 -15.38
CA LEU A 170 18.63 -14.22 -16.49
C LEU A 170 19.66 -15.28 -16.06
N THR A 171 19.76 -16.35 -16.83
CA THR A 171 20.83 -17.34 -16.70
C THR A 171 22.19 -16.70 -17.03
N ARG A 172 23.28 -17.32 -16.59
CA ARG A 172 24.65 -16.83 -16.88
C ARG A 172 24.91 -16.67 -18.38
N ASN A 173 24.41 -17.59 -19.21
CA ASN A 173 24.55 -17.51 -20.67
C ASN A 173 23.76 -16.33 -21.26
N GLN A 174 22.53 -16.09 -20.79
CA GLN A 174 21.75 -14.93 -21.20
C GLN A 174 22.37 -13.61 -20.77
N GLN A 175 22.94 -13.54 -19.56
CA GLN A 175 23.69 -12.38 -19.09
C GLN A 175 24.91 -12.11 -19.98
N LEU A 176 25.65 -13.15 -20.38
CA LEU A 176 26.79 -13.02 -21.28
C LEU A 176 26.38 -12.56 -22.68
N HIS A 177 25.27 -13.09 -23.23
CA HIS A 177 24.72 -12.66 -24.50
C HIS A 177 24.30 -11.19 -24.46
N LEU A 178 23.59 -10.78 -23.40
CA LEU A 178 23.21 -9.40 -23.17
C LEU A 178 24.46 -8.51 -23.09
N TRP A 179 25.45 -8.89 -22.29
CA TRP A 179 26.70 -8.14 -22.15
C TRP A 179 27.41 -7.93 -23.49
N ARG A 180 27.56 -8.99 -24.31
CA ARG A 180 28.18 -8.90 -25.65
C ARG A 180 27.41 -7.96 -26.56
N TYR A 181 26.08 -7.99 -26.52
CA TYR A 181 25.25 -7.09 -27.30
C TYR A 181 25.45 -5.63 -26.89
N LEU A 182 25.46 -5.35 -25.57
CA LEU A 182 25.62 -4.00 -25.03
C LEU A 182 27.00 -3.41 -25.34
N GLN A 183 28.04 -4.24 -25.38
CA GLN A 183 29.39 -3.80 -25.78
C GLN A 183 29.49 -3.47 -27.27
N ARG A 184 28.81 -4.23 -28.13
CA ARG A 184 28.78 -3.96 -29.58
C ARG A 184 27.95 -2.74 -29.95
N ASN A 185 27.02 -2.33 -29.08
CA ASN A 185 26.10 -1.22 -29.30
C ASN A 185 26.19 -0.18 -28.17
N PRO A 186 27.30 0.57 -28.07
CA PRO A 186 27.50 1.52 -26.99
C PRO A 186 26.56 2.71 -27.12
N CYS A 187 25.75 2.94 -26.09
CA CYS A 187 24.96 4.16 -25.89
C CYS A 187 24.69 4.35 -24.39
N THR A 188 24.11 5.49 -24.01
CA THR A 188 23.77 5.79 -22.61
C THR A 188 22.90 4.70 -21.99
N THR A 189 21.90 4.20 -22.72
CA THR A 189 21.04 3.11 -22.24
C THR A 189 21.83 1.83 -22.02
N SER A 190 22.75 1.49 -22.92
CA SER A 190 23.59 0.30 -22.78
C SER A 190 24.46 0.37 -21.53
N LEU A 191 25.04 1.54 -21.24
CA LEU A 191 25.79 1.79 -20.01
C LEU A 191 24.90 1.66 -18.76
N CYS A 192 23.70 2.23 -18.77
CA CYS A 192 22.74 2.11 -17.66
C CYS A 192 22.33 0.66 -17.38
N VAL A 193 22.11 -0.14 -18.43
CA VAL A 193 21.79 -1.58 -18.31
C VAL A 193 22.98 -2.36 -17.75
N LEU A 194 24.19 -2.09 -18.24
CA LEU A 194 25.42 -2.70 -17.70
C LEU A 194 25.63 -2.35 -16.23
N LEU A 195 25.49 -1.08 -15.85
CA LEU A 195 25.55 -0.68 -14.45
C LEU A 195 24.53 -1.46 -13.62
N SER A 196 23.27 -1.53 -14.05
CA SER A 196 22.22 -2.29 -13.35
C SER A 196 22.57 -3.76 -13.19
N LEU A 197 23.13 -4.39 -14.24
CA LEU A 197 23.52 -5.80 -14.26
C LEU A 197 24.61 -6.12 -13.21
N TYR A 198 25.61 -5.25 -13.05
CA TYR A 198 26.75 -5.49 -12.15
C TYR A 198 26.56 -4.93 -10.73
N THR A 199 25.66 -3.98 -10.54
CA THR A 199 25.52 -3.26 -9.25
C THR A 199 24.15 -3.46 -8.60
N GLY A 200 23.19 -4.05 -9.32
CA GLY A 200 21.83 -4.24 -8.83
C GLY A 200 21.07 -2.92 -8.59
N LEU A 201 21.49 -1.83 -9.23
CA LEU A 201 20.77 -0.56 -9.16
C LEU A 201 19.38 -0.69 -9.78
N ARG A 202 18.39 -0.10 -9.11
CA ARG A 202 17.05 0.07 -9.69
C ARG A 202 17.11 1.15 -10.77
N VAL A 203 16.25 1.05 -11.79
CA VAL A 203 16.19 2.03 -12.90
C VAL A 203 16.16 3.48 -12.40
N GLY A 204 15.33 3.79 -11.39
CA GLY A 204 15.27 5.13 -10.82
C GLY A 204 16.56 5.57 -10.10
N GLU A 205 17.31 4.64 -9.52
CA GLU A 205 18.63 4.91 -8.90
C GLU A 205 19.67 5.20 -9.99
N VAL A 206 19.68 4.43 -11.09
CA VAL A 206 20.57 4.67 -12.24
C VAL A 206 20.28 6.02 -12.89
N CYS A 207 19.00 6.33 -13.13
CA CYS A 207 18.59 7.61 -13.70
C CYS A 207 18.86 8.82 -12.79
N GLY A 208 19.09 8.60 -11.49
CA GLY A 208 19.45 9.65 -10.54
C GLY A 208 20.95 9.85 -10.36
N LEU A 209 21.79 8.94 -10.86
CA LEU A 209 23.22 8.97 -10.64
C LEU A 209 23.85 10.23 -11.25
N MET A 210 24.70 10.91 -10.49
CA MET A 210 25.46 12.07 -10.96
C MET A 210 26.96 11.77 -10.94
N TRP A 211 27.77 12.53 -11.69
CA TRP A 211 29.23 12.35 -11.71
C TRP A 211 29.87 12.43 -10.32
N ARG A 212 29.37 13.33 -9.46
CA ARG A 212 29.79 13.46 -8.05
C ARG A 212 29.54 12.21 -7.19
N ASP A 213 28.71 11.30 -7.65
CA ASP A 213 28.37 10.06 -6.94
C ASP A 213 29.33 8.92 -7.27
N ILE A 214 30.24 9.11 -8.24
CA ILE A 214 31.22 8.12 -8.69
C ILE A 214 32.60 8.51 -8.17
N ASP A 215 33.19 7.63 -7.37
CA ASP A 215 34.58 7.71 -6.95
C ASP A 215 35.43 6.85 -7.90
N PHE A 216 36.08 7.51 -8.86
CA PHE A 216 36.90 6.85 -9.88
C PHE A 216 38.18 6.23 -9.30
N GLU A 217 38.72 6.79 -8.22
CA GLU A 217 39.93 6.28 -7.55
C GLU A 217 39.61 5.00 -6.78
N LYS A 218 38.53 5.03 -5.98
CA LYS A 218 38.10 3.87 -5.19
C LYS A 218 37.28 2.86 -5.99
N SER A 219 37.01 3.14 -7.26
CA SER A 219 36.15 2.32 -8.12
C SER A 219 34.81 2.00 -7.44
N ALA A 220 34.09 3.03 -7.00
CA ALA A 220 32.85 2.87 -6.24
C ALA A 220 31.81 3.92 -6.65
N LEU A 221 30.52 3.56 -6.57
CA LEU A 221 29.41 4.49 -6.77
C LEU A 221 28.57 4.62 -5.50
N THR A 222 28.01 5.79 -5.24
CA THR A 222 27.16 6.05 -4.07
C THR A 222 25.73 6.37 -4.49
N VAL A 223 24.76 5.57 -4.05
CA VAL A 223 23.34 5.81 -4.33
C VAL A 223 22.80 6.89 -3.40
N ARG A 224 22.57 8.10 -3.92
CA ARG A 224 22.06 9.24 -3.13
C ARG A 224 20.61 9.59 -3.39
N CYS A 225 20.14 9.43 -4.62
CA CYS A 225 18.80 9.80 -5.06
C CYS A 225 18.19 8.72 -5.96
N THR A 226 16.88 8.80 -6.13
CA THR A 226 16.14 8.07 -7.14
C THR A 226 15.29 9.06 -7.92
N VAL A 227 15.23 8.89 -9.23
CA VAL A 227 14.39 9.65 -10.12
C VAL A 227 13.16 8.82 -10.49
N GLN A 228 11.99 9.45 -10.50
CA GLN A 228 10.73 8.82 -10.91
C GLN A 228 9.92 9.78 -11.77
N ARG A 229 9.23 9.26 -12.80
CA ARG A 229 8.23 10.00 -13.57
C ARG A 229 6.86 9.71 -12.98
N ILE A 230 6.14 10.75 -12.58
CA ILE A 230 4.80 10.64 -11.97
C ILE A 230 3.79 11.48 -12.76
N ARG A 231 2.51 11.08 -12.73
CA ARG A 231 1.42 11.87 -13.32
C ARG A 231 1.13 13.10 -12.45
N ASN A 232 0.92 14.25 -13.07
CA ASN A 232 0.64 15.52 -12.41
C ASN A 232 -0.56 16.23 -13.05
N GLY A 233 -1.76 15.70 -12.82
CA GLY A 233 -3.00 16.21 -13.42
C GLY A 233 -3.02 16.18 -14.95
N ASN A 234 -4.18 16.43 -15.57
CA ASN A 234 -4.38 16.68 -17.01
C ASN A 234 -3.46 15.89 -17.97
N HIS A 235 -3.27 14.59 -17.73
CA HIS A 235 -2.42 13.70 -18.54
C HIS A 235 -0.93 14.09 -18.64
N ARG A 236 -0.46 15.08 -17.88
CA ARG A 236 0.95 15.48 -17.86
C ARG A 236 1.74 14.61 -16.90
N THR A 237 3.03 14.47 -17.16
CA THR A 237 3.97 13.81 -16.25
C THR A 237 5.06 14.77 -15.84
N ILE A 238 5.55 14.63 -14.61
CA ILE A 238 6.71 15.37 -14.09
C ILE A 238 7.76 14.38 -13.63
N ILE A 239 9.01 14.81 -13.68
CA ILE A 239 10.14 14.07 -13.12
C ILE A 239 10.37 14.58 -11.71
N ILE A 240 10.38 13.67 -10.74
CA ILE A 240 10.73 13.97 -9.35
C ILE A 240 12.05 13.26 -9.01
N ALA A 241 12.93 13.97 -8.33
CA ALA A 241 14.11 13.39 -7.70
C ALA A 241 13.86 13.38 -6.19
N ASP A 242 14.00 12.20 -5.57
CA ASP A 242 13.77 12.03 -4.13
C ASP A 242 14.87 11.16 -3.53
N SER A 243 15.03 11.28 -2.23
CA SER A 243 15.78 10.34 -1.42
C SER A 243 15.21 8.91 -1.57
N PRO A 244 16.09 7.88 -1.61
CA PRO A 244 15.66 6.49 -1.56
C PRO A 244 14.76 6.21 -0.34
N LYS A 245 13.84 5.24 -0.45
CA LYS A 245 12.73 5.03 0.50
C LYS A 245 13.13 4.77 1.97
N GLY A 246 14.38 4.47 2.28
CA GLY A 246 14.84 4.26 3.66
C GLY A 246 16.32 4.60 3.89
N ARG A 247 16.73 4.71 5.16
CA ARG A 247 18.12 5.00 5.56
C ARG A 247 19.12 3.99 5.02
N THR A 248 18.75 2.71 4.95
CA THR A 248 19.56 1.61 4.38
C THR A 248 19.67 1.63 2.86
N SER A 249 18.89 2.50 2.18
CA SER A 249 18.90 2.59 0.72
C SER A 249 20.00 3.50 0.19
N LYS A 250 20.58 4.36 1.03
CA LYS A 250 21.84 5.08 0.73
C LYS A 250 22.99 4.11 0.96
N ARG A 251 23.70 3.76 -0.11
CA ARG A 251 24.75 2.74 -0.08
C ARG A 251 25.85 3.06 -1.08
N THR A 252 27.06 2.65 -0.76
CA THR A 252 28.20 2.66 -1.69
C THR A 252 28.38 1.25 -2.24
N ILE A 253 28.50 1.12 -3.55
CA ILE A 253 28.62 -0.15 -4.26
C ILE A 253 29.95 -0.14 -5.01
N PRO A 254 30.83 -1.14 -4.79
CA PRO A 254 32.04 -1.27 -5.58
C PRO A 254 31.69 -1.60 -7.04
N ILE A 255 32.40 -1.00 -7.99
CA ILE A 255 32.22 -1.23 -9.41
C ILE A 255 33.47 -1.83 -10.06
N PRO A 256 33.30 -2.84 -10.94
CA PRO A 256 34.39 -3.39 -11.72
C PRO A 256 35.17 -2.32 -12.50
N LYS A 257 36.50 -2.44 -12.52
CA LYS A 257 37.41 -1.50 -13.20
C LYS A 257 37.07 -1.28 -14.67
N PHE A 258 36.53 -2.29 -15.37
CA PHE A 258 36.14 -2.12 -16.77
C PHE A 258 34.94 -1.18 -16.93
N LEU A 259 34.00 -1.12 -15.96
CA LEU A 259 32.89 -0.17 -15.99
C LEU A 259 33.35 1.24 -15.68
N ILE A 260 34.33 1.40 -14.80
CA ILE A 260 34.99 2.70 -14.54
C ILE A 260 35.57 3.29 -15.83
N LYS A 261 36.20 2.45 -16.66
CA LYS A 261 36.73 2.89 -17.96
C LYS A 261 35.63 3.32 -18.94
N LEU A 262 34.44 2.72 -18.86
CA LEU A 262 33.29 3.07 -19.70
C LEU A 262 32.53 4.32 -19.20
N LEU A 263 32.82 4.77 -17.98
CA LEU A 263 32.27 5.99 -17.38
C LEU A 263 33.15 7.23 -17.60
N ARG A 264 34.36 7.04 -18.14
CA ARG A 264 35.28 8.12 -18.55
C ARG A 264 35.08 8.41 -20.03
#